data_AF-A0A6C0DP94-F1
#
_entry.id   AF-A0A6C0DP94-F1
#
_cell.length_a   1.000
_cell.length_b   1.000
_cell.length_c   1.000
_cell.angle_alpha   90.00
_cell.angle_beta   90.00
_cell.angle_gamma   90.00
#
_symmetry.space_group_name_H-M   'P 1'
#
loop_
_entity.id
_entity.type
_entity.pdbx_description
1 polymer ?
#
loop_
_entity_poly.entity_id
_entity_poly.type
_entity_poly.pdbx_seq_one_letter_code
_entity_poly.pdbx_strand_id
1 'polypeptide(L)'
;MQLTYVAVVVLASMIFVLSGMVGYVYWQQTRLIQNLQSLAVVVSTHFIRPPQPQPQQQPEPETVPEQDVFADMPALLPVDAKLETVKEDDRVSVNEVEVVEGPPVTTTTAAVVVAVDYEKKTAAELKDLLTQKGIPFGKRDAKPVLVKLLQATA
;
A
#
# COMPACT_ATOMS: atom_id res chain seq x y z
N MET A 1 -31.20 -39.41 -35.53
CA MET A 1 -29.93 -39.69 -34.82
C MET A 1 -28.75 -38.85 -35.32
N GLN A 2 -28.58 -38.57 -36.61
CA GLN A 2 -27.41 -37.80 -37.09
C GLN A 2 -27.44 -36.30 -36.70
N LEU A 3 -28.60 -35.65 -36.74
CA LEU A 3 -28.73 -34.22 -36.40
C LEU A 3 -28.37 -33.91 -34.93
N THR A 4 -28.66 -34.84 -34.01
CA THR A 4 -28.27 -34.71 -32.60
C THR A 4 -26.76 -34.84 -32.42
N TYR A 5 -26.09 -35.72 -33.18
CA TYR A 5 -24.62 -35.78 -33.17
C TYR A 5 -23.98 -34.49 -33.67
N VAL A 6 -24.50 -33.93 -34.78
CA VAL A 6 -24.00 -32.65 -35.31
C VAL A 6 -24.18 -31.53 -34.29
N ALA A 7 -25.35 -31.43 -33.67
CA ALA A 7 -25.61 -30.43 -32.63
C ALA A 7 -24.67 -30.56 -31.42
N VAL A 8 -24.41 -31.79 -30.96
CA VAL A 8 -23.49 -32.06 -29.85
C VAL A 8 -22.05 -31.69 -30.23
N VAL A 9 -21.60 -31.98 -31.45
CA VAL A 9 -20.26 -31.61 -31.93
C VAL A 9 -20.09 -30.09 -31.99
N VAL A 10 -21.09 -29.37 -32.50
CA VAL A 10 -21.07 -27.90 -32.53
C VAL A 10 -21.01 -27.33 -31.12
N LEU A 11 -21.86 -27.82 -30.21
CA LEU A 11 -21.88 -27.36 -28.82
C LEU A 11 -20.56 -27.67 -28.09
N ALA A 12 -19.99 -28.85 -28.29
CA ALA A 12 -18.69 -29.22 -27.73
C ALA A 12 -17.56 -28.31 -28.23
N SER A 13 -17.55 -27.99 -29.53
CA SER A 13 -16.56 -27.07 -30.11
C SER A 13 -16.66 -25.66 -29.50
N MET A 14 -17.87 -25.17 -29.28
CA MET A 14 -18.10 -23.86 -28.67
C MET A 14 -17.60 -23.83 -27.23
N ILE A 15 -17.92 -24.86 -26.44
CA ILE A 15 -17.44 -24.97 -25.06
C ILE A 15 -15.91 -25.09 -25.01
N PHE A 16 -15.31 -25.85 -25.92
CA PHE A 16 -13.85 -26.00 -26.01
C PHE A 16 -13.16 -24.65 -26.24
N VAL A 17 -13.69 -23.83 -27.16
CA VAL A 17 -13.17 -22.48 -27.42
C VAL A 17 -13.31 -21.57 -26.20
N LEU A 18 -14.48 -21.57 -25.55
CA LEU A 18 -14.69 -20.78 -24.33
C LEU A 18 -13.74 -21.22 -23.20
N SER A 19 -13.57 -22.53 -23.00
CA SER A 19 -12.67 -23.07 -21.98
C SER A 19 -11.20 -22.70 -22.26
N GLY A 20 -10.77 -22.77 -23.52
CA GLY A 20 -9.43 -22.34 -23.93
C GLY A 20 -9.19 -20.86 -23.65
N MET A 21 -10.18 -20.00 -23.93
CA MET A 21 -10.06 -18.55 -23.68
C MET A 21 -9.99 -18.24 -22.18
N VAL A 22 -10.82 -18.88 -21.36
CA VAL A 22 -10.78 -18.71 -19.90
C VAL A 22 -9.45 -19.22 -19.32
N GLY A 23 -8.98 -20.38 -19.78
CA GLY A 23 -7.69 -20.93 -19.39
C GLY A 23 -6.52 -20.01 -19.77
N TYR A 24 -6.56 -19.43 -20.97
CA TYR A 24 -5.55 -18.48 -21.43
C TYR A 24 -5.55 -17.20 -20.58
N VAL A 25 -6.72 -16.64 -20.25
CA VAL A 25 -6.82 -15.46 -19.38
C VAL A 25 -6.30 -15.77 -17.97
N TYR A 26 -6.63 -16.94 -17.42
CA TYR A 26 -6.12 -17.36 -16.11
C TYR A 26 -4.59 -17.49 -16.12
N TRP A 27 -4.04 -18.11 -17.17
CA TRP A 27 -2.60 -18.21 -17.35
C TRP A 27 -1.93 -16.84 -17.50
N GLN A 28 -2.56 -15.93 -18.24
CA GLN A 28 -2.09 -14.55 -18.41
C GLN A 28 -2.10 -13.79 -17.07
N GLN A 29 -3.12 -13.97 -16.23
CA GLN A 29 -3.18 -13.37 -14.89
C GLN A 29 -2.04 -13.85 -14.01
N THR A 30 -1.75 -15.15 -13.97
CA THR A 30 -0.62 -15.69 -13.19
C THR A 30 0.72 -15.13 -13.65
N ARG A 31 0.94 -15.03 -14.96
CA ARG A 31 2.17 -14.48 -15.54
C ARG A 31 2.35 -12.99 -15.22
N LEU A 32 1.27 -12.22 -15.23
CA LEU A 32 1.29 -10.79 -14.91
C LEU A 32 1.67 -10.53 -13.45
N ILE A 33 1.14 -11.31 -12.51
CA ILE A 33 1.44 -11.16 -11.08
C ILE A 33 2.92 -11.43 -10.78
N GLN A 34 3.53 -12.41 -11.43
CA GLN A 34 4.97 -12.71 -11.29
C GLN A 34 5.84 -11.54 -11.80
N ASN A 35 5.50 -10.97 -12.95
CA ASN A 35 6.21 -9.81 -13.48
C ASN A 35 6.07 -8.59 -12.56
N LEU A 36 4.90 -8.38 -11.96
CA LEU A 36 4.64 -7.28 -11.03
C LEU A 36 5.49 -7.36 -9.76
N GLN A 37 5.74 -8.58 -9.26
CA GLN A 37 6.66 -8.78 -8.13
C GLN A 37 8.10 -8.39 -8.48
N SER A 38 8.59 -8.75 -9.68
CA SER A 38 9.93 -8.34 -10.13
C SER A 38 10.04 -6.84 -10.32
N LEU A 39 8.99 -6.21 -10.84
CA LEU A 39 8.94 -4.77 -11.09
C LEU A 39 8.85 -3.99 -9.77
N ALA A 40 8.14 -4.51 -8.76
CA ALA A 40 8.10 -3.94 -7.42
C ALA A 40 9.47 -3.95 -6.73
N VAL A 41 10.28 -4.98 -6.91
CA VAL A 41 11.66 -5.04 -6.37
C VAL A 41 12.58 -4.03 -7.07
N VAL A 42 12.44 -3.87 -8.39
CA VAL A 42 13.25 -2.87 -9.11
C VAL A 42 12.83 -1.45 -8.77
N VAL A 43 11.52 -1.18 -8.66
CA VAL A 43 11.01 0.14 -8.24
C VAL A 43 11.37 0.44 -6.79
N SER A 44 11.36 -0.56 -5.89
CA SER A 44 11.80 -0.36 -4.51
C SER A 44 13.26 0.03 -4.44
N THR A 45 14.16 -0.57 -5.22
CA THR A 45 15.58 -0.15 -5.25
C THR A 45 15.82 1.25 -5.83
N HIS A 46 14.91 1.75 -6.68
CA HIS A 46 15.03 3.09 -7.28
C HIS A 46 14.41 4.20 -6.42
N PHE A 47 13.43 3.88 -5.56
CA PHE A 47 12.72 4.86 -4.72
C PHE A 47 13.02 4.74 -3.22
N ILE A 48 13.44 3.57 -2.74
CA ILE A 48 13.97 3.40 -1.38
C ILE A 48 15.49 3.52 -1.50
N ARG A 49 16.02 4.64 -0.99
CA ARG A 49 17.43 4.75 -0.63
C ARG A 49 17.79 3.45 0.11
N PRO A 50 18.72 2.61 -0.39
CA PRO A 50 19.08 1.39 0.32
C PRO A 50 19.40 1.80 1.77
N PRO A 51 18.88 1.08 2.79
CA PRO A 51 19.23 1.36 4.16
C PRO A 51 20.75 1.46 4.19
N GLN A 52 21.24 2.64 4.59
CA GLN A 52 22.67 2.85 4.72
C GLN A 52 23.24 1.66 5.49
N PRO A 53 24.39 1.10 5.07
CA PRO A 53 25.07 0.10 5.86
C PRO A 53 25.12 0.63 7.30
N GLN A 54 24.51 -0.11 8.22
CA GLN A 54 24.64 0.19 9.64
C GLN A 54 26.13 0.42 9.90
N PRO A 55 26.52 1.53 10.56
CA PRO A 55 27.90 1.75 10.92
C PRO A 55 28.37 0.50 11.67
N GLN A 56 29.28 -0.25 11.06
CA GLN A 56 29.96 -1.34 11.72
C GLN A 56 30.53 -0.75 13.00
N GLN A 57 30.21 -1.40 14.11
CA GLN A 57 30.76 -1.13 15.42
C GLN A 57 32.27 -0.96 15.28
N GLN A 58 32.73 0.24 15.58
CA GLN A 58 34.11 0.63 15.67
C GLN A 58 34.85 -0.26 16.69
N PRO A 59 35.88 -1.01 16.28
CA PRO A 59 36.88 -1.51 17.20
C PRO A 59 38.09 -0.56 17.15
N GLU A 60 38.36 0.04 18.30
CA GLU A 60 39.67 0.37 18.88
C GLU A 60 40.70 1.22 18.07
N PRO A 61 41.25 2.29 18.68
CA PRO A 61 42.29 3.12 18.06
C PRO A 61 43.68 2.51 18.29
N GLU A 62 44.30 1.94 17.26
CA GLU A 62 45.74 1.66 17.27
C GLU A 62 46.47 2.56 16.27
N THR A 63 47.16 3.55 16.87
CA THR A 63 48.48 4.06 16.50
C THR A 63 48.82 4.32 15.02
N VAL A 64 48.92 5.63 14.75
CA VAL A 64 49.64 6.31 13.66
C VAL A 64 51.03 5.68 13.41
N PRO A 65 51.42 5.57 12.13
CA PRO A 65 52.64 6.25 11.72
C PRO A 65 52.39 7.22 10.57
N GLU A 66 52.88 8.42 10.78
CA GLU A 66 52.96 9.53 9.83
C GLU A 66 53.70 9.09 8.57
N GLN A 67 53.13 9.38 7.39
CA GLN A 67 53.95 9.65 6.21
C GLN A 67 53.17 10.51 5.20
N ASP A 68 53.59 11.78 5.16
CA ASP A 68 53.71 12.64 3.98
C ASP A 68 52.58 12.66 2.96
N VAL A 69 51.63 13.60 3.10
CA VAL A 69 51.19 14.47 1.98
C VAL A 69 50.71 15.83 2.51
N PHE A 70 51.64 16.62 3.06
CA PHE A 70 51.46 18.07 3.15
C PHE A 70 51.72 18.66 1.76
N ALA A 71 50.68 18.82 0.94
CA ALA A 71 50.65 19.75 -0.19
C ALA A 71 49.30 19.64 -0.91
N ASP A 72 48.29 20.39 -0.47
CA ASP A 72 47.73 21.48 -1.28
C ASP A 72 46.55 22.11 -0.53
N MET A 73 46.80 23.27 0.08
CA MET A 73 45.77 24.17 0.56
C MET A 73 46.07 25.51 -0.10
N PRO A 74 45.06 26.14 -0.70
CA PRO A 74 44.86 27.53 -0.36
C PRO A 74 43.40 27.82 0.00
N ALA A 75 43.28 28.54 1.11
CA ALA A 75 42.10 29.24 1.55
C ALA A 75 41.77 30.41 0.59
N LEU A 76 40.50 30.82 0.55
CA LEU A 76 40.02 32.14 1.01
C LEU A 76 38.63 32.45 0.41
N LEU A 77 37.68 32.72 1.32
CA LEU A 77 36.40 33.38 1.05
C LEU A 77 36.63 34.81 0.51
N PRO A 78 35.61 35.43 -0.12
CA PRO A 78 34.90 36.44 0.64
C PRO A 78 33.36 36.42 0.49
N VAL A 79 32.78 36.75 1.64
CA VAL A 79 31.42 37.20 1.96
C VAL A 79 30.90 38.27 0.99
N ASP A 80 29.66 38.16 0.51
CA ASP A 80 28.67 39.24 0.67
C ASP A 80 27.24 38.90 0.19
N ALA A 81 26.31 39.16 1.11
CA ALA A 81 24.96 39.69 0.90
C ALA A 81 23.95 38.98 -0.02
N LYS A 82 23.02 38.22 0.57
CA LYS A 82 21.66 38.76 0.80
C LYS A 82 20.89 37.98 1.88
N LEU A 83 20.61 38.72 2.94
CA LEU A 83 19.71 38.44 4.05
C LEU A 83 18.30 37.99 3.61
N GLU A 84 17.72 37.16 4.48
CA GLU A 84 16.34 37.24 4.98
C GLU A 84 15.18 37.27 3.98
N THR A 85 14.42 36.17 3.95
CA THR A 85 13.00 36.20 4.32
C THR A 85 12.62 34.91 5.03
N VAL A 86 12.71 34.93 6.36
CA VAL A 86 11.82 34.18 7.25
C VAL A 86 10.46 34.85 7.17
N LYS A 87 9.40 34.08 6.84
CA LYS A 87 7.94 34.30 7.01
C LYS A 87 7.24 33.46 5.93
N GLU A 88 6.25 32.61 6.15
CA GLU A 88 5.35 32.40 7.28
C GLU A 88 4.87 30.94 7.28
N ASP A 89 4.60 30.51 8.50
CA ASP A 89 4.22 29.19 8.96
C ASP A 89 2.78 28.84 8.51
N ASP A 90 2.61 28.01 7.47
CA ASP A 90 1.30 27.47 7.06
C ASP A 90 0.95 26.19 7.84
N ARG A 91 1.20 26.22 9.16
CA ARG A 91 0.75 25.21 10.11
C ARG A 91 -0.65 25.58 10.59
N VAL A 92 -1.65 25.04 9.90
CA VAL A 92 -3.03 25.05 10.40
C VAL A 92 -3.10 24.29 11.72
N SER A 93 -3.32 25.06 12.78
CA SER A 93 -3.49 24.61 14.15
C SER A 93 -4.96 24.23 14.37
N VAL A 94 -5.29 22.94 14.34
CA VAL A 94 -6.62 22.48 14.77
C VAL A 94 -6.54 22.16 16.26
N ASN A 95 -7.03 23.14 17.02
CA ASN A 95 -7.33 23.03 18.43
C ASN A 95 -8.83 22.72 18.51
N GLU A 96 -9.19 21.49 18.90
CA GLU A 96 -10.42 21.22 19.66
C GLU A 96 -10.41 19.74 20.09
N VAL A 97 -9.95 19.57 21.33
CA VAL A 97 -10.16 18.41 22.18
C VAL A 97 -11.60 18.50 22.68
N GLU A 98 -12.44 17.52 22.35
CA GLU A 98 -13.69 17.30 23.08
C GLU A 98 -13.70 15.90 23.70
N VAL A 99 -14.29 15.88 24.88
CA VAL A 99 -14.04 15.01 26.02
C VAL A 99 -14.88 13.74 25.98
N VAL A 100 -14.30 12.68 26.55
CA VAL A 100 -14.87 11.36 26.85
C VAL A 100 -16.22 11.43 27.57
N GLU A 101 -17.17 10.60 27.14
CA GLU A 101 -18.08 9.92 28.07
C GLU A 101 -18.02 8.41 27.84
N GLY A 102 -17.72 7.70 28.93
CA GLY A 102 -17.69 6.24 29.00
C GLY A 102 -19.09 5.59 28.99
N PRO A 103 -19.15 4.26 29.19
CA PRO A 103 -20.22 3.40 28.65
C PRO A 103 -21.42 3.24 29.58
N PRO A 104 -22.59 2.84 29.03
CA PRO A 104 -23.41 1.81 29.68
C PRO A 104 -23.82 0.69 28.70
N VAL A 105 -23.44 -0.56 28.99
CA VAL A 105 -24.23 -1.65 29.64
C VAL A 105 -25.19 -2.40 28.70
N THR A 106 -24.84 -3.68 28.50
CA THR A 106 -25.65 -4.86 28.13
C THR A 106 -26.33 -4.89 26.75
N THR A 107 -25.88 -5.79 25.88
CA THR A 107 -26.50 -7.13 25.78
C THR A 107 -25.48 -8.10 25.20
N THR A 108 -25.02 -9.02 26.05
CA THR A 108 -24.30 -10.22 25.67
C THR A 108 -25.13 -10.98 24.65
N THR A 109 -24.68 -11.04 23.40
CA THR A 109 -25.02 -12.15 22.51
C THR A 109 -23.77 -12.52 21.75
N ALA A 110 -23.14 -13.56 22.29
CA ALA A 110 -22.38 -14.59 21.63
C ALA A 110 -21.71 -14.21 20.30
N ALA A 111 -20.38 -14.24 20.35
CA ALA A 111 -19.51 -14.51 19.23
C ALA A 111 -20.09 -15.59 18.30
N VAL A 112 -20.71 -15.14 17.22
CA VAL A 112 -20.75 -15.86 15.96
C VAL A 112 -19.96 -14.95 15.03
N VAL A 113 -18.77 -15.39 14.64
CA VAL A 113 -18.04 -14.78 13.53
C VAL A 113 -18.84 -15.09 12.28
N VAL A 114 -19.95 -14.37 12.10
CA VAL A 114 -20.64 -14.31 10.82
C VAL A 114 -19.66 -13.54 9.97
N ALA A 115 -18.96 -14.25 9.08
CA ALA A 115 -18.27 -13.65 7.97
C ALA A 115 -19.33 -12.90 7.15
N VAL A 116 -19.61 -11.66 7.53
CA VAL A 116 -20.48 -10.78 6.77
C VAL A 116 -19.75 -10.58 5.46
N ASP A 117 -20.32 -11.15 4.41
CA ASP A 117 -19.74 -11.15 3.07
C ASP A 117 -19.86 -9.73 2.47
N TYR A 118 -18.93 -8.86 2.87
CA TYR A 118 -18.88 -7.45 2.46
C TYR A 118 -18.63 -7.29 0.95
N GLU A 119 -18.21 -8.35 0.25
CA GLU A 119 -17.95 -8.34 -1.19
C GLU A 119 -19.21 -8.18 -2.04
N LYS A 120 -20.37 -8.61 -1.53
CA LYS A 120 -21.66 -8.48 -2.24
C LYS A 120 -22.27 -7.08 -2.15
N LYS A 121 -21.80 -6.26 -1.21
CA LYS A 121 -22.31 -4.90 -1.01
C LYS A 121 -21.76 -3.93 -2.03
N THR A 122 -22.55 -2.93 -2.38
CA THR A 122 -22.13 -1.88 -3.30
C THR A 122 -21.17 -0.91 -2.60
N ALA A 123 -20.37 -0.16 -3.38
CA ALA A 123 -19.43 0.81 -2.81
C ALA A 123 -20.14 1.93 -2.02
N ALA A 124 -21.40 2.23 -2.35
CA ALA A 124 -22.22 3.18 -1.59
C ALA A 124 -22.62 2.60 -0.22
N GLU A 125 -23.15 1.38 -0.20
CA GLU A 125 -23.53 0.70 1.05
C GLU A 125 -22.34 0.48 1.99
N LEU A 126 -21.14 0.20 1.45
CA LEU A 126 -19.94 0.06 2.27
C LEU A 126 -19.55 1.38 2.94
N LYS A 127 -19.74 2.52 2.25
CA LYS A 127 -19.52 3.86 2.82
C LYS A 127 -20.55 4.20 3.88
N ASP A 128 -21.81 3.85 3.65
CA ASP A 128 -22.87 4.04 4.62
C ASP A 128 -22.61 3.23 5.90
N LEU A 129 -22.15 1.98 5.77
CA LEU A 129 -21.75 1.14 6.90
C LEU A 129 -20.54 1.68 7.63
N LEU A 130 -19.52 2.18 6.92
CA LEU A 130 -18.35 2.81 7.53
C LEU A 130 -18.75 4.09 8.27
N THR A 131 -19.64 4.90 7.70
CA THR A 131 -20.20 6.09 8.34
C THR A 131 -20.98 5.71 9.60
N GLN A 132 -21.84 4.69 9.52
CA GLN A 132 -22.60 4.17 10.66
C GLN A 132 -21.68 3.63 11.77
N LYS A 133 -20.51 3.09 11.40
CA LYS A 133 -19.49 2.60 12.33
C LYS A 133 -18.51 3.70 12.79
N GLY A 134 -18.66 4.94 12.31
CA GLY A 134 -17.78 6.06 12.68
C GLY A 134 -16.36 5.95 12.13
N ILE A 135 -16.13 5.16 11.08
CA ILE A 135 -14.80 4.91 10.52
C ILE A 135 -14.55 5.91 9.39
N PRO A 136 -13.52 6.76 9.50
CA PRO A 136 -13.18 7.70 8.44
C PRO A 136 -12.71 6.95 7.19
N PHE A 137 -13.21 7.34 6.03
CA PHE A 137 -12.79 6.85 4.73
C PHE A 137 -12.60 8.01 3.75
N GLY A 138 -11.71 7.83 2.78
CA GLY A 138 -11.49 8.76 1.69
C GLY A 138 -12.60 8.66 0.64
N LYS A 139 -13.05 9.80 0.10
CA LYS A 139 -14.08 9.83 -0.97
C LYS A 139 -13.69 9.01 -2.20
N ARG A 140 -12.37 8.90 -2.46
CA ARG A 140 -11.74 8.20 -3.60
C ARG A 140 -11.33 6.77 -3.26
N ASP A 141 -11.63 6.27 -2.06
CA ASP A 141 -11.24 4.93 -1.66
C ASP A 141 -11.96 3.89 -2.53
N ALA A 142 -11.17 2.94 -3.03
CA ALA A 142 -11.69 1.86 -3.85
C ALA A 142 -12.46 0.86 -2.98
N LYS A 143 -13.44 0.17 -3.58
CA LYS A 143 -14.22 -0.90 -2.94
C LYS A 143 -13.41 -1.86 -2.06
N PRO A 144 -12.24 -2.40 -2.48
CA PRO A 144 -11.46 -3.31 -1.64
C PRO A 144 -10.88 -2.64 -0.38
N VAL A 145 -10.63 -1.34 -0.38
CA VAL A 145 -10.17 -0.60 0.81
C VAL A 145 -11.30 -0.45 1.81
N LEU A 146 -12.51 -0.12 1.33
CA LEU A 146 -13.70 -0.02 2.18
C LEU A 146 -14.04 -1.36 2.85
N VAL A 147 -13.91 -2.47 2.12
CA VAL A 147 -14.06 -3.83 2.68
C VAL A 147 -13.00 -4.11 3.74
N LYS A 148 -11.72 -3.78 3.49
CA LYS A 148 -10.64 -3.95 4.47
C LYS A 148 -10.88 -3.14 5.74
N LEU A 149 -11.36 -1.89 5.62
CA LEU A 149 -11.70 -1.06 6.77
C LEU A 149 -12.85 -1.68 7.59
N LEU A 150 -13.87 -2.21 6.91
CA LEU A 150 -14.98 -2.91 7.58
C LEU A 150 -14.57 -4.23 8.22
N GLN A 151 -13.61 -4.97 7.63
CA GLN A 151 -13.07 -6.18 8.23
C GLN A 151 -12.12 -5.89 9.39
N ALA A 152 -11.35 -4.79 9.32
CA ALA A 152 -10.42 -4.40 10.37
C ALA A 152 -11.11 -3.86 11.63
N THR A 153 -12.35 -3.37 11.49
CA THR A 153 -13.17 -2.92 12.62
C THR A 153 -14.07 -4.02 13.22
N ALA A 154 -14.26 -5.13 12.52
CA ALA A 154 -15.26 -6.15 12.85
C ALA A 154 -14.79 -7.12 13.94
#